data_AF-A0A8T2VYY6-F1
#
_entry.id   AF-A0A8T2VYY6-F1
#
_cell.length_a   1.000
_cell.length_b   1.000
_cell.length_c   1.000
_cell.angle_alpha   90.00
_cell.angle_beta   90.00
_cell.angle_gamma   90.00
#
_symmetry.space_group_name_H-M   'P 1'
#
loop_
_entity.id
_entity.type
_entity.pdbx_description
1 polymer ?
#
loop_
_entity_poly.entity_id
_entity_poly.type
_entity_poly.pdbx_seq_one_letter_code
_entity_poly.pdbx_strand_id
1 'polypeptide(L)'
;MDRRKTLAGLPPNTINSRQSLAPGRILKDVKPAGAWVEGTATKVPMDRGMARMSLAGPVQRRGSAYTTVKAPPGLKNDPRPLSDKAYQGSCIRTIISFLATHSYEYQITPKVLSSPTTKDFTNVMLFLVRQIDPNLLKGFGKLEEEVPQLYKRLRYPFAISKSNLTAVGSPHTWPTILAALCWVVELLNYSARADTVRAEMGSDRSRAERDFFEYVASSYRYFMAGEDDLCDEVDNKKAEEVESRAAQVRADADRLSAANAALKAEIVELRKKPSPLAAAREKMAETQEDKEKFLKLIDNLTTHKASLQRKLTERQADVSAQAQELATVENENEELRARISTQTVHPADVVRMNQDRVKHESALRTLCSQREAADAKVADAATGLEARLDELETVVADYHARADRLQLVPASAKRAEGVGFEITLDRTATLASGMVNIDLKGIIKPALQRIIDHYASRARELGEENLSLAEKRDAAAEVVAERSEECTNAEAQVKDLEAQYRSGKEELEAGVAAALSQVEDLAAEVSTLRGAAAAGVVESEERLRSLQADLEELQRACELENATLHRDLAAALEAVLNHKMAVQARLKSTADRVGRVLEDVAKAPMPLPA
;
A
#
# COMPACT_ATOMS: atom_id res chain seq x y z
N MET A 1 7.05 3.87 -62.00
CA MET A 1 8.49 4.01 -61.68
C MET A 1 8.56 4.26 -60.17
N ASP A 2 9.36 3.55 -59.37
CA ASP A 2 10.27 2.44 -59.68
C ASP A 2 10.57 1.59 -58.41
N ARG A 3 10.82 0.27 -58.62
CA ARG A 3 11.59 -0.70 -57.79
C ARG A 3 11.21 -0.93 -56.29
N ARG A 4 10.74 -2.13 -55.89
CA ARG A 4 11.50 -3.41 -55.61
C ARG A 4 12.38 -3.30 -54.33
N LYS A 5 12.37 -4.14 -53.29
CA LYS A 5 12.20 -5.63 -53.03
C LYS A 5 11.79 -5.81 -51.53
N THR A 6 10.94 -6.75 -51.04
CA THR A 6 11.08 -8.23 -50.82
C THR A 6 12.36 -8.68 -50.08
N LEU A 7 12.42 -9.65 -49.13
CA LEU A 7 11.45 -10.60 -48.54
C LEU A 7 12.02 -11.22 -47.22
N ALA A 8 11.24 -12.10 -46.56
CA ALA A 8 11.50 -12.91 -45.34
C ALA A 8 12.75 -13.85 -45.36
N GLY A 9 13.18 -14.58 -44.31
CA GLY A 9 12.79 -14.69 -42.89
C GLY A 9 13.07 -16.09 -42.25
N LEU A 10 12.90 -16.23 -40.91
CA LEU A 10 12.63 -17.48 -40.12
C LEU A 10 13.74 -18.59 -40.00
N PRO A 11 13.66 -19.57 -39.04
CA PRO A 11 13.21 -19.54 -37.63
C PRO A 11 14.22 -20.29 -36.65
N PRO A 12 13.89 -21.16 -35.64
CA PRO A 12 14.52 -21.04 -34.30
C PRO A 12 15.18 -22.34 -33.73
N ASN A 13 15.48 -22.31 -32.41
CA ASN A 13 15.29 -23.40 -31.42
C ASN A 13 16.54 -23.98 -30.68
N THR A 14 16.39 -24.08 -29.34
CA THR A 14 16.87 -25.15 -28.40
C THR A 14 18.35 -25.43 -28.02
N ILE A 15 18.59 -25.32 -26.70
CA ILE A 15 19.15 -26.33 -25.76
C ILE A 15 20.69 -26.49 -25.55
N ASN A 16 21.07 -26.22 -24.30
CA ASN A 16 22.09 -26.84 -23.40
C ASN A 16 23.14 -27.84 -23.91
N SER A 17 24.41 -27.53 -23.59
CA SER A 17 25.43 -28.47 -23.06
C SER A 17 26.50 -27.66 -22.29
N ARG A 18 26.82 -27.94 -21.01
CA ARG A 18 27.78 -28.96 -20.50
C ARG A 18 29.19 -28.83 -21.12
N GLN A 19 30.32 -28.94 -20.41
CA GLN A 19 30.59 -29.16 -18.98
C GLN A 19 32.06 -28.78 -18.65
N SER A 20 32.34 -28.60 -17.35
CA SER A 20 33.66 -28.48 -16.67
C SER A 20 34.93 -29.10 -17.30
N LEU A 21 36.07 -28.42 -17.10
CA LEU A 21 37.38 -29.04 -16.84
C LEU A 21 38.01 -28.42 -15.57
N ALA A 22 38.63 -29.27 -14.74
CA ALA A 22 39.29 -28.95 -13.46
C ALA A 22 40.84 -29.10 -13.65
N PRO A 23 41.72 -29.31 -12.62
CA PRO A 23 41.60 -29.25 -11.15
C PRO A 23 42.79 -28.53 -10.42
N GLY A 24 42.75 -28.44 -9.06
CA GLY A 24 43.91 -28.00 -8.25
C GLY A 24 43.73 -28.17 -6.72
N ARG A 25 44.71 -28.80 -6.03
CA ARG A 25 44.64 -29.39 -4.66
C ARG A 25 46.06 -29.45 -4.01
N ILE A 26 46.33 -29.64 -2.70
CA ILE A 26 45.52 -30.01 -1.51
C ILE A 26 46.22 -29.52 -0.18
N LEU A 27 45.45 -29.04 0.83
CA LEU A 27 45.81 -28.97 2.30
C LEU A 27 47.05 -28.09 2.70
N LYS A 28 47.36 -27.76 3.97
CA LYS A 28 46.94 -28.26 5.31
C LYS A 28 47.09 -27.20 6.44
N ASP A 29 46.61 -27.52 7.64
CA ASP A 29 46.46 -26.70 8.87
C ASP A 29 47.74 -26.17 9.55
N VAL A 30 47.60 -25.16 10.44
CA VAL A 30 48.14 -25.10 11.83
C VAL A 30 47.62 -23.87 12.62
N LYS A 31 47.44 -24.02 13.94
CA LYS A 31 47.27 -23.02 15.02
C LYS A 31 48.22 -23.42 16.17
N PRO A 32 48.65 -22.58 17.15
CA PRO A 32 47.77 -21.69 17.95
C PRO A 32 48.42 -20.39 18.55
N ALA A 33 47.62 -19.69 19.40
CA ALA A 33 47.97 -18.71 20.45
C ALA A 33 48.64 -17.36 20.03
N GLY A 34 48.33 -16.21 20.65
CA GLY A 34 47.34 -15.91 21.69
C GLY A 34 47.33 -14.40 22.06
N ALA A 35 46.50 -14.02 23.06
CA ALA A 35 46.39 -12.68 23.69
C ALA A 35 45.83 -11.50 22.86
N TRP A 36 45.14 -10.50 23.43
CA TRP A 36 44.19 -10.35 24.56
C TRP A 36 43.56 -8.92 24.38
N VAL A 37 42.25 -8.70 24.66
CA VAL A 37 41.63 -7.39 25.09
C VAL A 37 41.65 -6.21 24.07
N GLU A 38 40.65 -5.35 23.88
CA GLU A 38 39.24 -5.20 24.33
C GLU A 38 38.49 -4.30 23.30
N GLY A 39 37.16 -4.14 23.42
CA GLY A 39 36.43 -3.05 22.73
C GLY A 39 35.16 -3.48 22.00
N THR A 40 34.01 -3.28 22.65
CA THR A 40 32.68 -3.67 22.16
C THR A 40 32.12 -2.74 21.07
N ALA A 41 31.50 -3.31 20.03
CA ALA A 41 30.09 -3.07 19.66
C ALA A 41 29.77 -3.57 18.24
N THR A 42 29.02 -4.66 18.10
CA THR A 42 28.26 -4.96 16.87
C THR A 42 26.90 -5.57 17.17
N LYS A 43 25.97 -5.30 16.25
CA LYS A 43 24.54 -5.61 16.36
C LYS A 43 24.26 -7.11 16.25
N VAL A 44 23.18 -7.52 16.93
CA VAL A 44 22.48 -8.81 16.78
C VAL A 44 22.05 -8.99 15.30
N PRO A 45 22.04 -10.23 14.78
CA PRO A 45 20.75 -10.86 14.51
C PRO A 45 20.62 -12.32 14.99
N MET A 46 19.36 -12.79 15.04
CA MET A 46 18.90 -14.16 15.31
C MET A 46 19.58 -15.21 14.39
N ASP A 47 19.60 -16.52 14.70
CA ASP A 47 18.50 -17.35 15.21
C ASP A 47 18.94 -18.64 15.94
N ARG A 48 17.99 -19.20 16.71
CA ARG A 48 17.79 -20.60 17.11
C ARG A 48 18.76 -21.32 18.04
N GLY A 49 18.20 -21.76 19.18
CA GLY A 49 18.62 -23.01 19.80
C GLY A 49 18.11 -23.28 21.22
N MET A 50 16.80 -23.51 21.44
CA MET A 50 16.28 -24.64 22.25
C MET A 50 14.74 -24.67 22.33
N ALA A 51 14.21 -25.86 22.63
CA ALA A 51 12.82 -26.24 22.38
C ALA A 51 11.82 -25.73 23.42
N ARG A 52 10.60 -25.45 22.94
CA ARG A 52 9.37 -25.46 23.75
C ARG A 52 8.48 -26.60 23.27
N MET A 53 8.12 -27.50 24.18
CA MET A 53 6.88 -28.26 24.06
C MET A 53 5.78 -27.54 24.85
N SER A 54 4.55 -27.61 24.34
CA SER A 54 3.36 -27.09 25.01
C SER A 54 2.15 -27.85 24.48
N LEU A 55 1.32 -28.40 25.37
CA LEU A 55 -0.05 -28.75 25.04
C LEU A 55 -0.97 -28.59 26.27
N ALA A 56 -2.07 -27.86 26.06
CA ALA A 56 -3.35 -27.87 26.78
C ALA A 56 -3.41 -27.63 28.31
N GLY A 57 -4.14 -26.56 28.68
CA GLY A 57 -4.74 -26.30 29.99
C GLY A 57 -5.58 -25.01 29.92
N PRO A 58 -6.89 -25.02 30.23
CA PRO A 58 -7.79 -23.95 29.80
C PRO A 58 -7.82 -22.71 30.71
N VAL A 59 -8.16 -21.57 30.10
CA VAL A 59 -8.37 -20.28 30.78
C VAL A 59 -9.83 -20.14 31.23
N GLN A 60 -10.07 -19.65 32.44
CA GLN A 60 -11.38 -19.06 32.76
C GLN A 60 -11.30 -17.83 33.68
N ARG A 61 -12.35 -17.01 33.59
CA ARG A 61 -12.38 -15.56 33.86
C ARG A 61 -12.33 -15.18 35.35
N ARG A 62 -11.86 -13.95 35.61
CA ARG A 62 -12.12 -13.23 36.88
C ARG A 62 -13.62 -13.00 37.07
N GLY A 63 -14.10 -13.22 38.29
CA GLY A 63 -15.38 -12.72 38.80
C GLY A 63 -15.20 -12.22 40.23
N SER A 64 -15.78 -11.06 40.55
CA SER A 64 -15.81 -10.54 41.92
C SER A 64 -16.81 -11.34 42.75
N ALA A 65 -16.41 -11.79 43.93
CA ALA A 65 -17.33 -12.38 44.91
C ALA A 65 -16.95 -11.92 46.32
N TYR A 66 -17.88 -11.21 46.95
CA TYR A 66 -17.85 -10.93 48.38
C TYR A 66 -17.97 -12.28 49.12
N THR A 67 -16.86 -12.78 49.68
CA THR A 67 -16.91 -13.95 50.56
C THR A 67 -16.29 -13.59 51.90
N THR A 68 -17.05 -13.79 52.98
CA THR A 68 -16.60 -13.61 54.36
C THR A 68 -15.28 -14.36 54.60
N VAL A 69 -14.20 -13.61 54.81
CA VAL A 69 -12.87 -14.17 55.04
C VAL A 69 -12.86 -14.94 56.36
N LYS A 70 -12.92 -16.27 56.29
CA LYS A 70 -12.39 -17.11 57.37
C LYS A 70 -10.92 -16.72 57.56
N ALA A 71 -10.54 -16.46 58.81
CA ALA A 71 -9.16 -16.10 59.14
C ALA A 71 -8.17 -17.13 58.57
N PRO A 72 -6.95 -16.72 58.16
CA PRO A 72 -5.95 -17.66 57.68
C PRO A 72 -5.70 -18.77 58.71
N PRO A 73 -5.39 -20.01 58.29
CA PRO A 73 -4.93 -21.03 59.22
C PRO A 73 -3.64 -20.51 59.87
N GLY A 74 -3.69 -20.20 61.16
CA GLY A 74 -2.55 -19.64 61.89
C GLY A 74 -1.34 -20.55 61.78
N LEU A 75 -0.15 -19.95 61.63
CA LEU A 75 1.11 -20.69 61.67
C LEU A 75 1.22 -21.40 63.02
N LYS A 76 0.95 -22.71 63.04
CA LYS A 76 0.99 -23.52 64.27
C LYS A 76 2.38 -23.56 64.90
N ASN A 77 3.42 -23.40 64.09
CA ASN A 77 4.82 -23.37 64.50
C ASN A 77 5.45 -22.04 64.03
N ASP A 78 6.33 -21.48 64.85
CA ASP A 78 7.14 -20.31 64.48
C ASP A 78 8.16 -20.72 63.40
N PRO A 79 8.18 -20.07 62.21
CA PRO A 79 9.11 -20.40 61.14
C PRO A 79 10.51 -19.80 61.36
N ARG A 80 10.68 -18.94 62.36
CA ARG A 80 11.97 -18.29 62.64
C ARG A 80 12.88 -19.30 63.36
N PRO A 81 14.18 -19.36 63.04
CA PRO A 81 15.10 -20.32 63.64
C PRO A 81 15.50 -19.90 65.07
N LEU A 82 14.54 -19.95 66.00
CA LEU A 82 14.72 -19.45 67.38
C LEU A 82 15.89 -20.11 68.11
N SER A 83 16.23 -21.36 67.81
CA SER A 83 17.35 -22.08 68.43
C SER A 83 18.72 -21.71 67.84
N ASP A 84 18.79 -21.06 66.67
CA ASP A 84 20.04 -20.68 66.02
C ASP A 84 20.70 -19.47 66.70
N LYS A 85 21.99 -19.61 67.02
CA LYS A 85 22.80 -18.58 67.65
C LYS A 85 23.17 -17.45 66.69
N ALA A 86 23.29 -17.72 65.39
CA ALA A 86 23.53 -16.67 64.39
C ALA A 86 22.29 -15.76 64.24
N TYR A 87 21.10 -16.36 64.14
CA TYR A 87 19.82 -15.64 64.18
C TYR A 87 19.62 -14.83 65.47
N GLN A 88 19.80 -15.43 66.66
CA GLN A 88 19.75 -14.71 67.95
C GLN A 88 20.71 -13.51 67.97
N GLY A 89 21.95 -13.71 67.52
CA GLY A 89 22.95 -12.64 67.42
C GLY A 89 22.56 -11.52 66.45
N SER A 90 21.80 -11.83 65.39
CA SER A 90 21.25 -10.82 64.48
C SER A 90 20.13 -10.02 65.13
N CYS A 91 19.19 -10.67 65.80
CA CYS A 91 18.13 -9.99 66.55
C CYS A 91 18.69 -9.00 67.58
N ILE A 92 19.73 -9.41 68.31
CA ILE A 92 20.43 -8.56 69.29
C ILE A 92 21.02 -7.31 68.61
N ARG A 93 21.68 -7.45 67.44
CA ARG A 93 22.21 -6.31 66.69
C ARG A 93 21.12 -5.36 66.21
N THR A 94 20.02 -5.89 65.66
CA THR A 94 18.88 -5.08 65.19
C THR A 94 18.29 -4.25 66.33
N ILE A 95 18.06 -4.86 67.49
CA ILE A 95 17.52 -4.18 68.68
C ILE A 95 18.49 -3.10 69.18
N ILE A 96 19.78 -3.40 69.32
CA ILE A 96 20.78 -2.41 69.79
C ILE A 96 20.90 -1.24 68.82
N SER A 97 20.92 -1.49 67.51
CA SER A 97 20.97 -0.44 66.50
C SER A 97 19.77 0.50 66.61
N PHE A 98 18.56 -0.05 66.79
CA PHE A 98 17.36 0.76 66.96
C PHE A 98 17.39 1.60 68.23
N LEU A 99 17.73 1.01 69.38
CA LEU A 99 17.81 1.69 70.67
C LEU A 99 18.86 2.82 70.67
N ALA A 100 20.01 2.60 70.00
CA ALA A 100 21.04 3.62 69.85
C ALA A 100 20.59 4.80 68.98
N THR A 101 19.84 4.55 67.90
CA THR A 101 19.34 5.61 67.00
C THR A 101 18.20 6.43 67.59
N HIS A 102 17.39 5.87 68.50
CA HIS A 102 16.20 6.52 69.07
C HIS A 102 16.41 7.04 70.50
N SER A 103 17.66 7.33 70.90
CA SER A 103 18.01 7.94 72.19
C SER A 103 17.55 7.15 73.44
N TYR A 104 17.79 5.84 73.45
CA TYR A 104 17.50 5.00 74.63
C TYR A 104 18.33 5.41 75.87
N GLU A 105 17.64 5.52 77.01
CA GLU A 105 18.17 6.12 78.27
C GLU A 105 19.23 5.29 79.00
N TYR A 106 19.34 3.97 78.72
CA TYR A 106 20.19 3.05 79.47
C TYR A 106 21.30 2.44 78.61
N GLN A 107 22.47 2.19 79.20
CA GLN A 107 23.56 1.48 78.52
C GLN A 107 23.14 0.06 78.18
N ILE A 108 23.31 -0.34 76.91
CA ILE A 108 22.97 -1.67 76.43
C ILE A 108 24.11 -2.25 75.59
N THR A 109 24.45 -3.51 75.84
CA THR A 109 25.52 -4.23 75.13
C THR A 109 25.02 -5.59 74.64
N PRO A 110 25.65 -6.19 73.61
CA PRO A 110 25.25 -7.51 73.12
C PRO A 110 25.27 -8.61 74.19
N LYS A 111 26.13 -8.47 75.21
CA LYS A 111 26.23 -9.40 76.35
C LYS A 111 24.99 -9.31 77.26
N VAL A 112 24.48 -8.10 77.54
CA VAL A 112 23.26 -7.90 78.33
C VAL A 112 22.05 -8.52 77.63
N LEU A 113 21.88 -8.28 76.33
CA LEU A 113 20.78 -8.90 75.55
C LEU A 113 20.98 -10.38 75.20
N SER A 114 22.11 -11.00 75.54
CA SER A 114 22.29 -12.45 75.42
C SER A 114 21.63 -13.21 76.58
N SER A 115 21.52 -12.58 77.75
CA SER A 115 20.91 -13.13 78.97
C SER A 115 20.44 -11.99 79.89
N PRO A 116 19.36 -11.28 79.53
CA PRO A 116 18.93 -10.07 80.24
C PRO A 116 18.23 -10.38 81.56
N THR A 117 18.29 -9.44 82.50
CA THR A 117 17.44 -9.47 83.68
C THR A 117 16.01 -9.03 83.34
N THR A 118 15.05 -9.34 84.21
CA THR A 118 13.67 -8.82 84.11
C THR A 118 13.62 -7.30 84.05
N LYS A 119 14.57 -6.60 84.70
CA LYS A 119 14.69 -5.13 84.66
C LYS A 119 15.15 -4.64 83.28
N ASP A 120 16.16 -5.28 82.68
CA ASP A 120 16.67 -4.91 81.35
C ASP A 120 15.58 -5.09 80.28
N PHE A 121 14.86 -6.22 80.34
CA PHE A 121 13.69 -6.47 79.50
C PHE A 121 12.60 -5.41 79.70
N THR A 122 12.27 -5.08 80.96
CA THR A 122 11.25 -4.09 81.28
C THR A 122 11.58 -2.72 80.69
N ASN A 123 12.82 -2.26 80.86
CA ASN A 123 13.27 -0.96 80.36
C ASN A 123 13.23 -0.90 78.82
N VAL A 124 13.71 -1.94 78.13
CA VAL A 124 13.64 -2.03 76.66
C VAL A 124 12.19 -2.09 76.19
N MET A 125 11.34 -2.92 76.81
CA MET A 125 9.95 -3.08 76.40
C MET A 125 9.15 -1.79 76.61
N LEU A 126 9.29 -1.11 77.76
CA LEU A 126 8.63 0.18 78.02
C LEU A 126 9.11 1.27 77.05
N PHE A 127 10.39 1.28 76.68
CA PHE A 127 10.89 2.18 75.65
C PHE A 127 10.23 1.90 74.28
N LEU A 128 10.17 0.63 73.84
CA LEU A 128 9.50 0.28 72.58
C LEU A 128 8.00 0.63 72.61
N VAL A 129 7.33 0.50 73.76
CA VAL A 129 5.94 0.95 73.94
C VAL A 129 5.79 2.45 73.70
N ARG A 130 6.70 3.29 74.22
CA ARG A 130 6.69 4.75 73.96
C ARG A 130 6.81 5.10 72.48
N GLN A 131 7.58 4.31 71.73
CA GLN A 131 7.77 4.51 70.28
C GLN A 131 6.54 4.07 69.46
N ILE A 132 5.70 3.18 70.00
CA ILE A 132 4.42 2.78 69.37
C ILE A 132 3.31 3.79 69.68
N ASP A 133 3.17 4.18 70.95
CA ASP A 133 2.16 5.13 71.41
C ASP A 133 2.64 5.87 72.67
N PRO A 134 2.95 7.18 72.60
CA PRO A 134 3.35 7.99 73.74
C PRO A 134 2.31 8.09 74.86
N ASN A 135 1.01 7.93 74.56
CA ASN A 135 -0.08 8.04 75.52
C ASN A 135 -0.38 6.71 76.23
N LEU A 136 -0.05 5.57 75.62
CA LEU A 136 -0.29 4.23 76.17
C LEU A 136 0.41 4.00 77.53
N LEU A 137 1.46 4.76 77.84
CA LEU A 137 2.10 4.71 79.16
C LEU A 137 1.28 5.31 80.31
N LYS A 138 0.33 6.22 80.05
CA LYS A 138 -0.43 6.92 81.11
C LYS A 138 -1.45 6.03 81.85
N GLY A 139 -1.54 4.74 81.48
CA GLY A 139 -2.33 3.73 82.18
C GLY A 139 -1.68 2.33 82.18
N PHE A 140 -0.36 2.24 82.02
CA PHE A 140 0.33 0.96 81.85
C PHE A 140 0.37 0.17 83.17
N GLY A 141 -0.38 -0.93 83.23
CA GLY A 141 -0.48 -1.82 84.40
C GLY A 141 0.74 -2.75 84.58
N LYS A 142 0.50 -3.94 85.13
CA LYS A 142 1.56 -4.94 85.30
C LYS A 142 2.06 -5.41 83.93
N LEU A 143 3.37 -5.26 83.68
CA LEU A 143 4.02 -5.64 82.41
C LEU A 143 3.67 -7.06 81.95
N GLU A 144 3.59 -8.01 82.87
CA GLU A 144 3.25 -9.42 82.59
C GLU A 144 1.82 -9.64 82.06
N GLU A 145 0.92 -8.68 82.29
CA GLU A 145 -0.49 -8.72 81.88
C GLU A 145 -0.76 -7.83 80.66
N GLU A 146 -0.09 -6.68 80.59
CA GLU A 146 -0.18 -5.74 79.45
C GLU A 146 0.57 -6.22 78.21
N VAL A 147 1.77 -6.79 78.36
CA VAL A 147 2.60 -7.18 77.19
C VAL A 147 1.93 -8.27 76.35
N PRO A 148 1.36 -9.36 76.91
CA PRO A 148 0.60 -10.33 76.12
C PRO A 148 -0.60 -9.72 75.37
N GLN A 149 -1.29 -8.74 76.00
CA GLN A 149 -2.39 -8.02 75.35
C GLN A 149 -1.90 -7.11 74.24
N LEU A 150 -0.78 -6.40 74.43
CA LEU A 150 -0.16 -5.54 73.42
C LEU A 150 0.24 -6.33 72.19
N TYR A 151 0.99 -7.43 72.34
CA TYR A 151 1.35 -8.29 71.20
C TYR A 151 0.11 -8.85 70.49
N LYS A 152 -0.96 -9.18 71.22
CA LYS A 152 -2.26 -9.57 70.63
C LYS A 152 -2.94 -8.43 69.87
N ARG A 153 -2.91 -7.19 70.38
CA ARG A 153 -3.44 -5.97 69.70
C ARG A 153 -2.66 -5.66 68.42
N LEU A 154 -1.33 -5.79 68.47
CA LEU A 154 -0.42 -5.66 67.32
C LEU A 154 -0.53 -6.83 66.32
N ARG A 155 -1.39 -7.82 66.58
CA ARG A 155 -1.58 -9.04 65.76
C ARG A 155 -0.30 -9.86 65.57
N TYR A 156 0.56 -9.88 66.57
CA TYR A 156 1.74 -10.75 66.58
C TYR A 156 1.31 -12.22 66.47
N PRO A 157 1.88 -13.03 65.55
CA PRO A 157 1.33 -14.36 65.24
C PRO A 157 1.49 -15.41 66.34
N PHE A 158 2.39 -15.21 67.29
CA PHE A 158 2.81 -16.24 68.26
C PHE A 158 2.43 -15.85 69.69
N ALA A 159 1.88 -16.79 70.45
CA ALA A 159 1.42 -16.50 71.81
C ALA A 159 2.60 -16.26 72.76
N ILE A 160 2.57 -15.12 73.47
CA ILE A 160 3.45 -14.84 74.60
C ILE A 160 2.60 -14.98 75.86
N SER A 161 2.91 -15.97 76.70
CA SER A 161 2.15 -16.22 77.93
C SER A 161 2.74 -15.45 79.12
N LYS A 162 1.94 -15.29 80.18
CA LYS A 162 2.37 -14.61 81.42
C LYS A 162 3.62 -15.25 82.02
N SER A 163 3.74 -16.58 82.00
CA SER A 163 4.91 -17.31 82.51
C SER A 163 6.16 -17.18 81.64
N ASN A 164 6.05 -16.76 80.37
CA ASN A 164 7.23 -16.36 79.59
C ASN A 164 7.83 -15.03 80.09
N LEU A 165 7.03 -14.21 80.78
CA LEU A 165 7.41 -12.86 81.23
C LEU A 165 7.88 -12.81 82.69
N THR A 166 7.46 -13.76 83.53
CA THR A 166 7.99 -13.92 84.89
C THR A 166 9.48 -14.33 84.89
N ALA A 167 9.97 -15.00 83.84
CA ALA A 167 11.33 -15.54 83.74
C ALA A 167 11.98 -15.33 82.35
N VAL A 168 11.89 -14.09 81.83
CA VAL A 168 12.33 -13.70 80.47
C VAL A 168 13.75 -14.14 80.09
N GLY A 169 14.70 -14.06 81.02
CA GLY A 169 16.11 -14.37 80.76
C GLY A 169 16.47 -15.86 80.76
N SER A 170 15.50 -16.77 80.96
CA SER A 170 15.78 -18.21 81.00
C SER A 170 16.15 -18.78 79.61
N PRO A 171 17.10 -19.72 79.49
CA PRO A 171 17.65 -20.16 78.18
C PRO A 171 16.63 -20.69 77.16
N HIS A 172 15.51 -21.25 77.63
CA HIS A 172 14.44 -21.78 76.78
C HIS A 172 13.36 -20.74 76.43
N THR A 173 13.26 -19.66 77.20
CA THR A 173 12.24 -18.60 77.04
C THR A 173 12.79 -17.41 76.28
N TRP A 174 14.02 -17.01 76.59
CA TRP A 174 14.66 -15.81 76.03
C TRP A 174 14.66 -15.78 74.49
N PRO A 175 14.96 -16.86 73.75
CA PRO A 175 14.95 -16.81 72.28
C PRO A 175 13.59 -16.39 71.69
N THR A 176 12.49 -16.81 72.30
CA THR A 176 11.12 -16.47 71.88
C THR A 176 10.80 -15.01 72.19
N ILE A 177 11.22 -14.50 73.35
CA ILE A 177 11.02 -13.10 73.76
C ILE A 177 11.93 -12.15 72.97
N LEU A 178 13.18 -12.52 72.73
CA LEU A 178 14.13 -11.80 71.88
C LEU A 178 13.60 -11.65 70.45
N ALA A 179 13.05 -12.72 69.87
CA ALA A 179 12.44 -12.67 68.55
C ALA A 179 11.14 -11.84 68.53
N ALA A 180 10.40 -11.76 69.64
CA ALA A 180 9.26 -10.87 69.77
C ALA A 180 9.67 -9.38 69.82
N LEU A 181 10.69 -9.04 70.62
CA LEU A 181 11.26 -7.69 70.67
C LEU A 181 11.85 -7.27 69.31
N CYS A 182 12.56 -8.16 68.64
CA CYS A 182 13.12 -7.90 67.31
C CYS A 182 11.99 -7.61 66.30
N TRP A 183 10.89 -8.36 66.36
CA TRP A 183 9.73 -8.13 65.51
C TRP A 183 9.08 -6.76 65.75
N VAL A 184 8.99 -6.29 67.01
CA VAL A 184 8.50 -4.93 67.31
C VAL A 184 9.44 -3.87 66.73
N VAL A 185 10.76 -4.06 66.89
CA VAL A 185 11.77 -3.15 66.32
C VAL A 185 11.73 -3.14 64.80
N GLU A 186 11.56 -4.29 64.15
CA GLU A 186 11.40 -4.39 62.69
C GLU A 186 10.10 -3.73 62.21
N LEU A 187 9.01 -3.84 62.97
CA LEU A 187 7.74 -3.17 62.68
C LEU A 187 7.87 -1.64 62.77
N LEU A 188 8.56 -1.12 63.79
CA LEU A 188 8.83 0.33 63.95
C LEU A 188 9.74 0.86 62.84
N ASN A 189 10.82 0.13 62.51
CA ASN A 189 11.68 0.47 61.38
C ASN A 189 10.90 0.44 60.04
N TYR A 190 9.99 -0.52 59.87
CA TYR A 190 9.13 -0.59 58.69
C TYR A 190 8.15 0.58 58.62
N SER A 191 7.50 0.97 59.73
CA SER A 191 6.55 2.10 59.72
C SER A 191 7.25 3.41 59.36
N ALA A 192 8.39 3.70 60.00
CA ALA A 192 9.18 4.90 59.67
C ALA A 192 9.60 4.94 58.20
N ARG A 193 10.11 3.83 57.65
CA ARG A 193 10.47 3.73 56.22
C ARG A 193 9.27 3.78 55.28
N ALA A 194 8.10 3.26 55.69
CA ALA A 194 6.89 3.34 54.89
C ALA A 194 6.40 4.79 54.79
N ASP A 195 6.51 5.56 55.87
CA ASP A 195 6.10 6.97 55.88
C ASP A 195 7.07 7.86 55.08
N THR A 196 8.39 7.64 55.14
CA THR A 196 9.33 8.35 54.26
C THR A 196 9.10 8.02 52.78
N VAL A 197 8.90 6.75 52.43
CA VAL A 197 8.62 6.35 51.03
C VAL A 197 7.27 6.91 50.55
N ARG A 198 6.23 6.96 51.39
CA ARG A 198 4.97 7.66 51.05
C ARG A 198 5.18 9.17 50.83
N ALA A 199 6.10 9.80 51.57
CA ALA A 199 6.39 11.21 51.42
C ALA A 199 7.14 11.51 50.10
N GLU A 200 8.10 10.67 49.72
CA GLU A 200 8.93 10.77 48.50
C GLU A 200 8.17 10.37 47.23
N MET A 201 7.48 9.22 47.25
CA MET A 201 6.71 8.67 46.13
C MET A 201 5.31 9.29 45.98
N GLY A 202 4.94 10.21 46.87
CA GLY A 202 3.69 10.96 46.77
C GLY A 202 3.68 11.82 45.51
N SER A 203 2.58 11.74 44.75
CA SER A 203 2.34 12.62 43.59
C SER A 203 2.36 14.10 44.00
N ASP A 204 2.57 15.02 43.06
CA ASP A 204 2.49 16.47 43.35
C ASP A 204 1.14 16.86 43.97
N ARG A 205 0.07 16.20 43.54
CA ARG A 205 -1.25 16.31 44.17
C ARG A 205 -1.24 15.87 45.64
N SER A 206 -0.62 14.73 45.94
CA SER A 206 -0.46 14.21 47.32
C SER A 206 0.53 15.02 48.17
N ARG A 207 1.38 15.87 47.56
CA ARG A 207 2.14 16.91 48.26
C ARG A 207 1.24 18.10 48.56
N ALA A 208 0.58 18.67 47.56
CA ALA A 208 -0.34 19.81 47.73
C ALA A 208 -1.49 19.53 48.71
N GLU A 209 -2.06 18.32 48.69
CA GLU A 209 -3.08 17.88 49.66
C GLU A 209 -2.51 17.85 51.09
N ARG A 210 -1.26 17.43 51.30
CA ARG A 210 -0.60 17.48 52.62
C ARG A 210 -0.32 18.91 53.07
N ASP A 211 0.28 19.75 52.22
CA ASP A 211 0.52 21.18 52.49
C ASP A 211 -0.79 21.90 52.88
N PHE A 212 -1.91 21.52 52.25
CA PHE A 212 -3.24 22.06 52.55
C PHE A 212 -3.81 21.53 53.87
N PHE A 213 -3.72 20.23 54.14
CA PHE A 213 -4.19 19.68 55.42
C PHE A 213 -3.36 20.15 56.62
N GLU A 214 -2.06 20.41 56.46
CA GLU A 214 -1.21 20.99 57.50
C GLU A 214 -1.59 22.45 57.81
N TYR A 215 -1.87 23.23 56.76
CA TYR A 215 -2.47 24.57 56.88
C TYR A 215 -3.82 24.52 57.62
N VAL A 216 -4.79 23.72 57.14
CA VAL A 216 -6.12 23.59 57.76
C VAL A 216 -6.03 23.09 59.19
N ALA A 217 -5.16 22.13 59.51
CA ALA A 217 -4.98 21.63 60.87
C ALA A 217 -4.39 22.71 61.81
N SER A 218 -3.52 23.59 61.28
CA SER A 218 -2.96 24.71 62.03
C SER A 218 -4.00 25.78 62.31
N SER A 219 -4.68 26.30 61.28
CA SER A 219 -5.76 27.29 61.43
C SER A 219 -6.90 26.76 62.31
N TYR A 220 -7.31 25.49 62.13
CA TYR A 220 -8.35 24.87 62.97
C TYR A 220 -7.94 24.72 64.44
N ARG A 221 -6.64 24.54 64.74
CA ARG A 221 -6.16 24.51 66.12
C ARG A 221 -6.31 25.88 66.80
N TYR A 222 -5.98 26.96 66.09
CA TYR A 222 -6.14 28.34 66.58
C TYR A 222 -7.62 28.72 66.75
N PHE A 223 -8.45 28.39 65.76
CA PHE A 223 -9.92 28.53 65.85
C PHE A 223 -10.50 27.80 67.07
N MET A 224 -10.10 26.55 67.33
CA MET A 224 -10.54 25.78 68.50
C MET A 224 -10.03 26.34 69.84
N ALA A 225 -9.00 27.19 69.83
CA ALA A 225 -8.51 27.93 70.99
C ALA A 225 -9.17 29.32 71.16
N GLY A 226 -9.90 29.81 70.15
CA GLY A 226 -10.43 31.17 70.09
C GLY A 226 -9.36 32.23 69.79
N GLU A 227 -8.24 31.82 69.17
CA GLU A 227 -7.08 32.67 68.85
C GLU A 227 -7.19 33.18 67.40
N ASP A 228 -8.24 33.96 67.10
CA ASP A 228 -8.58 34.39 65.73
C ASP A 228 -7.45 35.16 65.04
N ASP A 229 -6.74 36.05 65.75
CA ASP A 229 -5.58 36.79 65.22
C ASP A 229 -4.49 35.85 64.66
N LEU A 230 -4.25 34.71 65.32
CA LEU A 230 -3.27 33.70 64.87
C LEU A 230 -3.80 32.84 63.72
N CYS A 231 -5.13 32.74 63.56
CA CYS A 231 -5.72 32.15 62.37
C CYS A 231 -5.48 33.05 61.15
N ASP A 232 -5.72 34.37 61.28
CA ASP A 232 -5.45 35.35 60.22
C ASP A 232 -3.97 35.42 59.85
N GLU A 233 -3.04 35.32 60.82
CA GLU A 233 -1.60 35.23 60.52
C GLU A 233 -1.24 33.99 59.67
N VAL A 234 -1.82 32.82 59.98
CA VAL A 234 -1.58 31.58 59.23
C VAL A 234 -2.18 31.65 57.83
N ASP A 235 -3.38 32.22 57.69
CA ASP A 235 -4.05 32.42 56.41
C ASP A 235 -3.28 33.40 55.50
N ASN A 236 -2.86 34.55 56.02
CA ASN A 236 -2.05 35.53 55.30
C ASN A 236 -0.71 34.94 54.85
N LYS A 237 0.01 34.26 55.76
CA LYS A 237 1.25 33.57 55.43
C LYS A 237 1.03 32.53 54.31
N LYS A 238 -0.08 31.79 54.34
CA LYS A 238 -0.37 30.80 53.29
C LYS A 238 -0.68 31.45 51.95
N ALA A 239 -1.38 32.58 51.94
CA ALA A 239 -1.62 33.36 50.73
C ALA A 239 -0.31 33.88 50.11
N GLU A 240 0.61 34.40 50.92
CA GLU A 240 1.94 34.84 50.48
C GLU A 240 2.78 33.70 49.88
N GLU A 241 2.81 32.53 50.54
CA GLU A 241 3.47 31.32 50.01
C GLU A 241 2.94 30.91 48.63
N VAL A 242 1.61 30.95 48.47
CA VAL A 242 0.94 30.57 47.22
C VAL A 242 1.18 31.60 46.11
N GLU A 243 1.08 32.90 46.38
CA GLU A 243 1.32 33.92 45.36
C GLU A 243 2.80 33.98 44.94
N SER A 244 3.74 33.82 45.89
CA SER A 244 5.18 33.68 45.59
C SER A 244 5.44 32.47 44.67
N ARG A 245 4.88 31.31 45.00
CA ARG A 245 4.99 30.09 44.19
C ARG A 245 4.35 30.28 42.80
N ALA A 246 3.21 30.95 42.72
CA ALA A 246 2.54 31.25 41.46
C ALA A 246 3.34 32.23 40.59
N ALA A 247 3.96 33.26 41.18
CA ALA A 247 4.83 34.20 40.51
C ALA A 247 6.11 33.51 39.96
N GLN A 248 6.70 32.59 40.73
CA GLN A 248 7.82 31.77 40.27
C GLN A 248 7.42 30.90 39.06
N VAL A 249 6.28 30.20 39.13
CA VAL A 249 5.78 29.38 38.04
C VAL A 249 5.48 30.20 36.78
N ARG A 250 4.94 31.41 36.91
CA ARG A 250 4.76 32.37 35.78
C ARG A 250 6.11 32.71 35.14
N ALA A 251 7.09 33.13 35.94
CA ALA A 251 8.43 33.49 35.45
C ALA A 251 9.15 32.31 34.76
N ASP A 252 9.01 31.09 35.30
CA ASP A 252 9.55 29.89 34.67
C ASP A 252 8.83 29.53 33.36
N ALA A 253 7.51 29.68 33.29
CA ALA A 253 6.74 29.48 32.07
C ALA A 253 7.14 30.49 30.97
N ASP A 254 7.29 31.77 31.30
CA ASP A 254 7.73 32.81 30.37
C ASP A 254 9.15 32.55 29.86
N ARG A 255 10.08 32.19 30.75
CA ARG A 255 11.45 31.79 30.40
C ARG A 255 11.48 30.59 29.46
N LEU A 256 10.69 29.55 29.74
CA LEU A 256 10.58 28.36 28.89
C LEU A 256 9.90 28.67 27.55
N SER A 257 8.92 29.57 27.53
CA SER A 257 8.26 30.04 26.31
C SER A 257 9.25 30.78 25.40
N ALA A 258 10.01 31.73 25.96
CA ALA A 258 11.05 32.46 25.24
C ALA A 258 12.16 31.54 24.71
N ALA A 259 12.64 30.58 25.52
CA ALA A 259 13.62 29.58 25.09
C ALA A 259 13.08 28.70 23.95
N ASN A 260 11.82 28.25 24.04
CA ASN A 260 11.17 27.51 22.96
C ASN A 260 11.00 28.34 21.68
N ALA A 261 10.71 29.64 21.78
CA ALA A 261 10.62 30.53 20.63
C ALA A 261 11.99 30.70 19.95
N ALA A 262 13.05 30.90 20.73
CA ALA A 262 14.43 30.98 20.22
C ALA A 262 14.87 29.68 19.52
N LEU A 263 14.66 28.51 20.16
CA LEU A 263 14.97 27.21 19.56
C LEU A 263 14.15 26.94 18.29
N LYS A 264 12.88 27.33 18.24
CA LYS A 264 12.06 27.23 17.01
C LYS A 264 12.60 28.11 15.89
N ALA A 265 13.03 29.33 16.19
CA ALA A 265 13.66 30.22 15.20
C ALA A 265 14.99 29.62 14.69
N GLU A 266 15.83 29.10 15.58
CA GLU A 266 17.08 28.41 15.23
C GLU A 266 16.83 27.20 14.32
N ILE A 267 15.83 26.36 14.63
CA ILE A 267 15.42 25.23 13.79
C ILE A 267 14.98 25.69 12.39
N VAL A 268 14.28 26.82 12.27
CA VAL A 268 13.90 27.39 10.96
C VAL A 268 15.13 27.84 10.17
N GLU A 269 16.08 28.55 10.80
CA GLU A 269 17.32 28.97 10.14
C GLU A 269 18.23 27.79 9.75
N LEU A 270 18.32 26.76 10.60
CA LEU A 270 19.04 25.53 10.28
C LEU A 270 18.38 24.74 9.15
N ARG A 271 17.05 24.81 8.99
CA ARG A 271 16.32 24.19 7.87
C ARG A 271 16.42 24.97 6.56
N LYS A 272 16.63 26.30 6.59
CA LYS A 272 16.92 27.11 5.40
C LYS A 272 18.27 26.77 4.77
N LYS A 273 19.25 26.41 5.60
CA LYS A 273 20.56 25.94 5.13
C LYS A 273 20.40 24.54 4.52
N PRO A 274 20.87 24.30 3.28
CA PRO A 274 20.85 22.95 2.72
C PRO A 274 21.64 22.02 3.63
N SER A 275 21.14 20.79 3.83
CA SER A 275 21.77 19.83 4.73
C SER A 275 23.25 19.66 4.37
N PRO A 276 24.20 19.76 5.31
CA PRO A 276 25.61 19.51 5.04
C PRO A 276 25.86 18.14 4.40
N LEU A 277 25.01 17.15 4.71
CA LEU A 277 25.02 15.84 4.07
C LEU A 277 24.54 15.87 2.61
N ALA A 278 23.57 16.73 2.26
CA ALA A 278 23.12 16.90 0.88
C ALA A 278 24.21 17.58 0.04
N ALA A 279 24.77 18.69 0.53
CA ALA A 279 25.88 19.39 -0.13
C ALA A 279 27.14 18.51 -0.25
N ALA A 280 27.43 17.66 0.74
CA ALA A 280 28.52 16.68 0.65
C ALA A 280 28.24 15.56 -0.35
N ARG A 281 26.98 15.10 -0.49
CA ARG A 281 26.58 14.09 -1.48
C ARG A 281 26.63 14.64 -2.91
N GLU A 282 26.21 15.88 -3.11
CA GLU A 282 26.29 16.60 -4.38
C GLU A 282 27.76 16.70 -4.83
N LYS A 283 28.64 17.22 -3.98
CA LYS A 283 30.10 17.24 -4.23
C LYS A 283 30.70 15.86 -4.47
N MET A 284 30.22 14.82 -3.76
CA MET A 284 30.67 13.45 -3.99
C MET A 284 30.25 12.94 -5.37
N ALA A 285 29.03 13.26 -5.82
CA ALA A 285 28.54 12.90 -7.14
C ALA A 285 29.32 13.64 -8.25
N GLU A 286 29.52 14.95 -8.13
CA GLU A 286 30.36 15.75 -9.04
C GLU A 286 31.77 15.16 -9.15
N THR A 287 32.42 14.89 -8.01
CA THR A 287 33.79 14.34 -7.97
C THR A 287 33.86 12.92 -8.57
N GLN A 288 32.80 12.12 -8.41
CA GLN A 288 32.73 10.77 -8.99
C GLN A 288 32.49 10.82 -10.50
N GLU A 289 31.66 11.73 -11.01
CA GLU A 289 31.47 11.94 -12.44
C GLU A 289 32.77 12.41 -13.10
N ASP A 290 33.48 13.36 -12.48
CA ASP A 290 34.78 13.84 -12.98
C ASP A 290 35.85 12.76 -12.94
N LYS A 291 35.90 11.94 -11.88
CA LYS A 291 36.75 10.75 -11.85
C LYS A 291 36.47 9.80 -13.02
N GLU A 292 35.20 9.58 -13.38
CA GLU A 292 34.84 8.74 -14.52
C GLU A 292 35.23 9.38 -15.87
N LYS A 293 35.12 10.71 -16.01
CA LYS A 293 35.66 11.45 -17.17
C LYS A 293 37.18 11.28 -17.28
N PHE A 294 37.90 11.44 -16.17
CA PHE A 294 39.37 11.25 -16.15
C PHE A 294 39.78 9.82 -16.47
N LEU A 295 39.08 8.80 -15.94
CA LEU A 295 39.36 7.40 -16.28
C LEU A 295 39.14 7.11 -17.77
N LYS A 296 38.05 7.61 -18.37
CA LYS A 296 37.80 7.51 -19.82
C LYS A 296 38.87 8.24 -20.64
N LEU A 297 39.31 9.41 -20.20
CA LEU A 297 40.40 10.15 -20.86
C LEU A 297 41.73 9.39 -20.78
N ILE A 298 42.06 8.81 -19.63
CA ILE A 298 43.25 7.97 -19.45
C ILE A 298 43.20 6.77 -20.41
N ASP A 299 42.07 6.06 -20.49
CA ASP A 299 41.90 4.90 -21.38
C ASP A 299 42.02 5.24 -22.87
N ASN A 300 41.46 6.38 -23.27
CA ASN A 300 41.65 6.92 -24.63
C ASN A 300 43.12 7.25 -24.91
N LEU A 301 43.82 7.85 -23.94
CA LEU A 301 45.23 8.23 -24.09
C LEU A 301 46.18 7.02 -24.06
N THR A 302 45.92 5.99 -23.25
CA THR A 302 46.70 4.74 -23.25
C THR A 302 46.49 3.98 -24.56
N THR A 303 45.26 3.89 -25.06
CA THR A 303 44.94 3.29 -26.35
C THR A 303 45.60 4.05 -27.50
N HIS A 304 45.56 5.39 -27.49
CA HIS A 304 46.24 6.21 -28.50
C HIS A 304 47.76 6.05 -28.44
N LYS A 305 48.35 6.04 -27.24
CA LYS A 305 49.78 5.78 -27.01
C LYS A 305 50.19 4.41 -27.56
N ALA A 306 49.42 3.36 -27.30
CA ALA A 306 49.68 2.03 -27.83
C ALA A 306 49.62 1.99 -29.37
N SER A 307 48.64 2.69 -29.98
CA SER A 307 48.56 2.86 -31.44
C SER A 307 49.77 3.59 -32.03
N LEU A 308 50.23 4.67 -31.39
CA LEU A 308 51.43 5.40 -31.81
C LEU A 308 52.70 4.56 -31.64
N GLN A 309 52.84 3.82 -30.53
CA GLN A 309 53.97 2.90 -30.33
C GLN A 309 54.01 1.81 -31.40
N ARG A 310 52.86 1.22 -31.75
CA ARG A 310 52.76 0.25 -32.85
C ARG A 310 53.18 0.86 -34.19
N LYS A 311 52.66 2.04 -34.54
CA LYS A 311 53.04 2.75 -35.78
C LYS A 311 54.54 3.10 -35.81
N LEU A 312 55.12 3.45 -34.66
CA LEU A 312 56.56 3.71 -34.54
C LEU A 312 57.38 2.43 -34.76
N THR A 313 56.96 1.28 -34.21
CA THR A 313 57.63 0.01 -34.47
C THR A 313 57.50 -0.46 -35.93
N GLU A 314 56.33 -0.27 -36.56
CA GLU A 314 56.11 -0.56 -37.99
C GLU A 314 57.04 0.32 -38.85
N ARG A 315 57.08 1.64 -38.61
CA ARG A 315 57.97 2.55 -39.35
C ARG A 315 59.46 2.30 -39.10
N GLN A 316 59.85 1.88 -37.90
CA GLN A 316 61.24 1.52 -37.63
C GLN A 316 61.67 0.26 -38.40
N ALA A 317 60.75 -0.69 -38.60
CA ALA A 317 60.97 -1.85 -39.44
C ALA A 317 61.04 -1.49 -40.94
N ASP A 318 60.12 -0.64 -41.43
CA ASP A 318 60.15 -0.13 -42.81
C ASP A 318 61.50 0.53 -43.15
N VAL A 319 61.98 1.43 -42.29
CA VAL A 319 63.26 2.14 -42.47
C VAL A 319 64.43 1.16 -42.44
N SER A 320 64.40 0.14 -41.59
CA SER A 320 65.45 -0.90 -41.55
C SER A 320 65.48 -1.74 -42.83
N ALA A 321 64.31 -2.05 -43.40
CA ALA A 321 64.22 -2.80 -44.65
C ALA A 321 64.73 -1.95 -45.84
N GLN A 322 64.31 -0.69 -45.93
CA GLN A 322 64.78 0.23 -46.98
C GLN A 322 66.29 0.49 -46.90
N ALA A 323 66.87 0.60 -45.70
CA ALA A 323 68.31 0.73 -45.53
C ALA A 323 69.08 -0.52 -46.01
N GLN A 324 68.51 -1.72 -45.81
CA GLN A 324 69.09 -2.97 -46.30
C GLN A 324 68.99 -3.09 -47.82
N GLU A 325 67.86 -2.69 -48.42
CA GLU A 325 67.66 -2.64 -49.87
C GLU A 325 68.63 -1.64 -50.54
N LEU A 326 68.79 -0.45 -49.97
CA LEU A 326 69.77 0.55 -50.45
C LEU A 326 71.18 -0.03 -50.48
N ALA A 327 71.62 -0.68 -49.39
CA ALA A 327 72.94 -1.30 -49.30
C ALA A 327 73.16 -2.43 -50.34
N THR A 328 72.11 -3.18 -50.70
CA THR A 328 72.22 -4.16 -51.80
C THR A 328 72.39 -3.48 -53.16
N VAL A 329 71.64 -2.41 -53.45
CA VAL A 329 71.74 -1.66 -54.71
C VAL A 329 73.07 -0.92 -54.84
N GLU A 330 73.63 -0.41 -53.74
CA GLU A 330 74.95 0.23 -53.72
C GLU A 330 76.07 -0.77 -54.08
N ASN A 331 76.05 -1.98 -53.48
CA ASN A 331 76.99 -3.05 -53.83
C ASN A 331 76.87 -3.46 -55.32
N GLU A 332 75.65 -3.63 -55.84
CA GLU A 332 75.42 -3.92 -57.27
C GLU A 332 75.96 -2.81 -58.18
N ASN A 333 75.87 -1.54 -57.75
CA ASN A 333 76.41 -0.41 -58.51
C ASN A 333 77.95 -0.44 -58.56
N GLU A 334 78.60 -0.80 -57.45
CA GLU A 334 80.06 -0.96 -57.39
C GLU A 334 80.53 -2.14 -58.26
N GLU A 335 79.84 -3.29 -58.22
CA GLU A 335 80.12 -4.43 -59.10
C GLU A 335 80.01 -4.04 -60.59
N LEU A 336 78.93 -3.34 -60.97
CA LEU A 336 78.73 -2.88 -62.35
C LEU A 336 79.80 -1.86 -62.78
N ARG A 337 80.23 -0.96 -61.90
CA ARG A 337 81.33 -0.01 -62.18
C ARG A 337 82.67 -0.74 -62.41
N ALA A 338 82.99 -1.74 -61.59
CA ALA A 338 84.18 -2.58 -61.79
C ALA A 338 84.11 -3.37 -63.11
N ARG A 339 82.92 -3.82 -63.50
CA ARG A 339 82.68 -4.50 -64.79
C ARG A 339 82.89 -3.56 -65.98
N ILE A 340 82.44 -2.31 -65.88
CA ILE A 340 82.62 -1.27 -66.90
C ILE A 340 84.10 -0.84 -67.02
N SER A 341 84.85 -0.72 -65.92
CA SER A 341 86.29 -0.40 -65.97
C SER A 341 87.14 -1.49 -66.65
N THR A 342 86.56 -2.67 -66.90
CA THR A 342 87.22 -3.80 -67.57
C THR A 342 86.93 -3.84 -69.08
N GLN A 343 86.06 -2.96 -69.62
CA GLN A 343 85.69 -2.93 -71.04
C GLN A 343 86.47 -1.88 -71.85
N THR A 344 87.10 -2.32 -72.94
CA THR A 344 87.84 -1.48 -73.89
C THR A 344 86.99 -1.11 -75.11
N VAL A 345 86.21 -0.01 -75.02
CA VAL A 345 85.49 0.56 -76.17
C VAL A 345 85.77 2.07 -76.26
N HIS A 346 86.20 2.55 -77.43
CA HIS A 346 86.72 3.91 -77.61
C HIS A 346 85.61 4.91 -78.04
N PRO A 347 85.61 6.17 -77.56
CA PRO A 347 84.58 7.17 -77.91
C PRO A 347 84.38 7.51 -79.39
N ALA A 348 85.29 7.07 -80.28
CA ALA A 348 85.20 7.33 -81.72
C ALA A 348 84.12 6.49 -82.43
N ASP A 349 83.91 5.24 -82.01
CA ASP A 349 82.91 4.35 -82.64
C ASP A 349 81.47 4.82 -82.35
N VAL A 350 81.26 5.42 -81.18
CA VAL A 350 79.98 6.02 -80.75
C VAL A 350 79.56 7.16 -81.67
N VAL A 351 80.50 7.92 -82.24
CA VAL A 351 80.18 9.02 -83.17
C VAL A 351 79.74 8.48 -84.54
N ARG A 352 80.42 7.44 -85.07
CA ARG A 352 80.03 6.81 -86.34
C ARG A 352 78.66 6.14 -86.24
N MET A 353 78.42 5.37 -85.18
CA MET A 353 77.13 4.73 -84.93
C MET A 353 75.98 5.74 -84.77
N ASN A 354 76.22 6.94 -84.22
CA ASN A 354 75.19 7.98 -84.14
C ASN A 354 74.86 8.62 -85.50
N GLN A 355 75.82 8.78 -86.41
CA GLN A 355 75.55 9.32 -87.75
C GLN A 355 74.72 8.34 -88.60
N ASP A 356 75.04 7.05 -88.55
CA ASP A 356 74.27 6.01 -89.24
C ASP A 356 72.87 5.85 -88.60
N ARG A 357 72.75 5.93 -87.27
CA ARG A 357 71.47 5.95 -86.55
C ARG A 357 70.55 7.07 -87.05
N VAL A 358 71.04 8.31 -87.17
CA VAL A 358 70.23 9.45 -87.63
C VAL A 358 69.75 9.26 -89.08
N LYS A 359 70.60 8.75 -89.98
CA LYS A 359 70.19 8.41 -91.35
C LYS A 359 69.09 7.35 -91.35
N HIS A 360 69.28 6.25 -90.63
CA HIS A 360 68.30 5.17 -90.57
C HIS A 360 66.99 5.59 -89.88
N GLU A 361 67.02 6.42 -88.82
CA GLU A 361 65.81 6.99 -88.22
C GLU A 361 65.00 7.86 -89.21
N SER A 362 65.67 8.63 -90.08
CA SER A 362 64.99 9.47 -91.08
C SER A 362 64.30 8.65 -92.18
N ALA A 363 64.96 7.59 -92.66
CA ALA A 363 64.38 6.63 -93.60
C ALA A 363 63.23 5.84 -92.96
N LEU A 364 63.40 5.40 -91.71
CA LEU A 364 62.38 4.67 -90.95
C LEU A 364 61.13 5.52 -90.73
N ARG A 365 61.26 6.81 -90.32
CA ARG A 365 60.09 7.71 -90.20
C ARG A 365 59.32 7.86 -91.51
N THR A 366 60.04 7.98 -92.63
CA THR A 366 59.42 8.14 -93.96
C THR A 366 58.65 6.88 -94.37
N LEU A 367 59.25 5.69 -94.19
CA LEU A 367 58.60 4.42 -94.48
C LEU A 367 57.45 4.10 -93.52
N CYS A 368 57.57 4.41 -92.23
CA CYS A 368 56.48 4.26 -91.26
C CYS A 368 55.30 5.16 -91.63
N SER A 369 55.53 6.43 -91.99
CA SER A 369 54.46 7.33 -92.44
C SER A 369 53.76 6.83 -93.71
N GLN A 370 54.50 6.27 -94.68
CA GLN A 370 53.92 5.67 -95.87
C GLN A 370 53.13 4.39 -95.55
N ARG A 371 53.62 3.57 -94.61
CA ARG A 371 52.92 2.36 -94.13
C ARG A 371 51.64 2.74 -93.40
N GLU A 372 51.68 3.67 -92.45
CA GLU A 372 50.53 4.17 -91.71
C GLU A 372 49.46 4.78 -92.63
N ALA A 373 49.86 5.51 -93.67
CA ALA A 373 48.93 6.05 -94.67
C ALA A 373 48.32 4.97 -95.59
N ALA A 374 48.98 3.82 -95.77
CA ALA A 374 48.43 2.67 -96.49
C ALA A 374 47.54 1.82 -95.58
N ASP A 375 47.99 1.53 -94.35
CA ASP A 375 47.25 0.84 -93.29
C ASP A 375 45.92 1.55 -93.02
N ALA A 376 45.92 2.89 -92.92
CA ALA A 376 44.70 3.69 -92.74
C ALA A 376 43.71 3.53 -93.89
N LYS A 377 44.18 3.53 -95.15
CA LYS A 377 43.30 3.31 -96.32
C LYS A 377 42.73 1.90 -96.38
N VAL A 378 43.50 0.90 -95.96
CA VAL A 378 43.01 -0.49 -95.85
C VAL A 378 41.99 -0.60 -94.71
N ALA A 379 42.22 0.05 -93.57
CA ALA A 379 41.28 0.09 -92.45
C ALA A 379 39.96 0.80 -92.81
N ASP A 380 40.02 1.94 -93.49
CA ASP A 380 38.83 2.66 -93.97
C ASP A 380 38.03 1.82 -94.98
N ALA A 381 38.71 1.15 -95.92
CA ALA A 381 38.07 0.28 -96.90
C ALA A 381 37.45 -0.99 -96.26
N ALA A 382 38.13 -1.60 -95.29
CA ALA A 382 37.61 -2.74 -94.53
C ALA A 382 36.38 -2.34 -93.70
N THR A 383 36.45 -1.21 -92.99
CA THR A 383 35.33 -0.67 -92.19
C THR A 383 34.12 -0.33 -93.08
N GLY A 384 34.37 0.23 -94.27
CA GLY A 384 33.33 0.51 -95.25
C GLY A 384 32.68 -0.74 -95.86
N LEU A 385 33.42 -1.84 -96.00
CA LEU A 385 32.89 -3.13 -96.44
C LEU A 385 32.05 -3.80 -95.33
N GLU A 386 32.58 -3.84 -94.10
CA GLU A 386 31.89 -4.40 -92.94
C GLU A 386 30.53 -3.72 -92.72
N ALA A 387 30.50 -2.38 -92.74
CA ALA A 387 29.27 -1.60 -92.58
C ALA A 387 28.21 -1.89 -93.65
N ARG A 388 28.59 -2.28 -94.88
CA ARG A 388 27.66 -2.66 -95.95
C ARG A 388 27.18 -4.11 -95.84
N LEU A 389 28.01 -5.00 -95.31
CA LEU A 389 27.58 -6.37 -94.98
C LEU A 389 26.61 -6.36 -93.80
N ASP A 390 26.84 -5.53 -92.78
CA ASP A 390 25.97 -5.38 -91.62
C ASP A 390 24.62 -4.72 -91.98
N GLU A 391 24.61 -3.78 -92.93
CA GLU A 391 23.37 -3.22 -93.51
C GLU A 391 22.57 -4.31 -94.25
N LEU A 392 23.24 -5.18 -95.01
CA LEU A 392 22.60 -6.28 -95.73
C LEU A 392 22.04 -7.37 -94.77
N GLU A 393 22.80 -7.73 -93.74
CA GLU A 393 22.33 -8.63 -92.68
C GLU A 393 21.16 -8.04 -91.90
N THR A 394 21.20 -6.74 -91.60
CA THR A 394 20.07 -6.04 -90.96
C THR A 394 18.81 -6.20 -91.82
N VAL A 395 18.87 -5.93 -93.12
CA VAL A 395 17.71 -6.08 -94.03
C VAL A 395 17.21 -7.52 -94.12
N VAL A 396 18.10 -8.51 -94.12
CA VAL A 396 17.73 -9.94 -94.15
C VAL A 396 17.10 -10.39 -92.82
N ALA A 397 17.68 -10.03 -91.68
CA ALA A 397 17.10 -10.29 -90.36
C ALA A 397 15.73 -9.63 -90.19
N ASP A 398 15.56 -8.42 -90.73
CA ASP A 398 14.30 -7.66 -90.68
C ASP A 398 13.22 -8.31 -91.59
N TYR A 399 13.64 -8.94 -92.70
CA TYR A 399 12.78 -9.81 -93.51
C TYR A 399 12.45 -11.13 -92.79
N HIS A 400 13.41 -11.81 -92.16
CA HIS A 400 13.15 -13.04 -91.39
C HIS A 400 12.22 -12.79 -90.20
N ALA A 401 12.40 -11.70 -89.47
CA ALA A 401 11.52 -11.32 -88.35
C ALA A 401 10.07 -11.09 -88.82
N ARG A 402 9.89 -10.52 -90.02
CA ARG A 402 8.58 -10.41 -90.65
C ARG A 402 8.04 -11.76 -91.13
N ALA A 403 8.88 -12.63 -91.69
CA ALA A 403 8.50 -13.96 -92.14
C ALA A 403 8.14 -14.93 -90.98
N ASP A 404 8.86 -14.86 -89.86
CA ASP A 404 8.60 -15.63 -88.63
C ASP A 404 7.32 -15.15 -87.92
N ARG A 405 7.11 -13.83 -87.80
CA ARG A 405 5.83 -13.27 -87.34
C ARG A 405 4.65 -13.70 -88.22
N LEU A 406 4.90 -13.88 -89.52
CA LEU A 406 3.94 -14.44 -90.48
C LEU A 406 3.94 -15.97 -90.54
N GLN A 407 4.73 -16.69 -89.74
CA GLN A 407 4.85 -18.17 -89.72
C GLN A 407 5.07 -18.77 -91.11
N LEU A 408 6.06 -18.22 -91.82
CA LEU A 408 6.50 -18.63 -93.16
C LEU A 408 7.86 -19.33 -93.17
N VAL A 409 8.60 -19.25 -92.06
CA VAL A 409 9.88 -19.93 -91.82
C VAL A 409 9.73 -20.75 -90.53
N PRO A 410 10.18 -22.01 -90.46
CA PRO A 410 10.78 -22.84 -91.52
C PRO A 410 9.80 -23.16 -92.67
N ALA A 411 10.26 -23.84 -93.72
CA ALA A 411 9.41 -24.25 -94.86
C ALA A 411 8.21 -25.16 -94.48
N SER A 412 8.25 -25.76 -93.28
CA SER A 412 7.16 -26.54 -92.67
C SER A 412 6.15 -25.70 -91.86
N ALA A 413 6.35 -24.38 -91.77
CA ALA A 413 5.50 -23.50 -90.99
C ALA A 413 4.09 -23.39 -91.58
N LYS A 414 3.11 -23.15 -90.71
CA LYS A 414 1.66 -23.31 -90.98
C LYS A 414 1.13 -22.52 -92.19
N ARG A 415 1.82 -21.45 -92.60
CA ARG A 415 1.42 -20.59 -93.74
C ARG A 415 2.45 -20.59 -94.89
N ALA A 416 3.50 -21.41 -94.81
CA ALA A 416 4.57 -21.46 -95.81
C ALA A 416 4.20 -22.20 -97.11
N GLU A 417 3.14 -23.01 -97.10
CA GLU A 417 2.67 -23.82 -98.25
C GLU A 417 3.78 -24.66 -98.93
N GLY A 418 4.79 -25.09 -98.16
CA GLY A 418 5.93 -25.87 -98.65
C GLY A 418 7.02 -25.05 -99.36
N VAL A 419 6.91 -23.72 -99.40
CA VAL A 419 7.93 -22.82 -99.98
C VAL A 419 8.93 -22.42 -98.89
N GLY A 420 10.23 -22.58 -99.18
CA GLY A 420 11.30 -22.10 -98.32
C GLY A 420 11.46 -20.58 -98.42
N PHE A 421 10.95 -19.85 -97.43
CA PHE A 421 11.10 -18.38 -97.35
C PHE A 421 12.39 -17.91 -96.68
N GLU A 422 13.30 -18.83 -96.30
CA GLU A 422 14.51 -18.53 -95.53
C GLU A 422 15.69 -18.11 -96.43
N ILE A 423 16.10 -16.85 -96.31
CA ILE A 423 17.28 -16.30 -96.98
C ILE A 423 18.52 -16.61 -96.12
N THR A 424 19.59 -17.15 -96.70
CA THR A 424 20.90 -17.24 -96.02
C THR A 424 21.93 -16.40 -96.75
N LEU A 425 22.66 -15.56 -96.01
CA LEU A 425 23.75 -14.73 -96.53
C LEU A 425 25.10 -15.41 -96.36
N ASP A 426 25.93 -15.39 -97.41
CA ASP A 426 27.35 -15.77 -97.33
C ASP A 426 28.25 -14.52 -97.45
N ARG A 427 28.86 -14.11 -96.33
CA ARG A 427 29.81 -12.97 -96.28
C ARG A 427 31.12 -13.23 -97.06
N THR A 428 31.40 -14.49 -97.45
CA THR A 428 32.64 -14.87 -98.15
C THR A 428 32.49 -15.02 -99.67
N ALA A 429 31.25 -14.89 -100.19
CA ALA A 429 30.98 -15.00 -101.62
C ALA A 429 31.60 -13.84 -102.42
N THR A 430 32.42 -14.16 -103.43
CA THR A 430 33.11 -13.18 -104.29
C THR A 430 32.26 -12.61 -105.42
N LEU A 431 31.05 -13.16 -105.66
CA LEU A 431 30.08 -12.67 -106.64
C LEU A 431 28.69 -12.54 -106.00
N ALA A 432 27.97 -11.47 -106.34
CA ALA A 432 26.64 -11.16 -105.82
C ALA A 432 25.60 -12.29 -106.03
N SER A 433 25.73 -13.08 -107.09
CA SER A 433 24.87 -14.24 -107.36
C SER A 433 25.09 -15.43 -106.42
N GLY A 434 26.17 -15.44 -105.64
CA GLY A 434 26.46 -16.44 -104.60
C GLY A 434 26.16 -15.96 -103.18
N MET A 435 25.81 -14.68 -102.99
CA MET A 435 25.57 -14.11 -101.65
C MET A 435 24.24 -14.55 -101.04
N VAL A 436 23.28 -15.05 -101.82
CA VAL A 436 21.93 -15.45 -101.37
C VAL A 436 21.56 -16.82 -101.96
N ASN A 437 20.95 -17.66 -101.13
CA ASN A 437 20.59 -19.05 -101.45
C ASN A 437 19.40 -19.27 -102.42
N ILE A 438 18.46 -18.32 -102.55
CA ILE A 438 17.18 -18.50 -103.24
C ILE A 438 16.86 -17.30 -104.15
N ASP A 439 16.24 -17.56 -105.32
CA ASP A 439 15.70 -16.49 -106.18
C ASP A 439 14.51 -15.77 -105.53
N LEU A 440 14.81 -14.60 -104.96
CA LEU A 440 13.87 -13.68 -104.34
C LEU A 440 12.73 -13.25 -105.29
N LYS A 441 12.99 -13.16 -106.60
CA LYS A 441 12.08 -12.58 -107.58
C LYS A 441 11.18 -13.62 -108.24
N GLY A 442 11.72 -14.79 -108.56
CA GLY A 442 10.98 -15.89 -109.19
C GLY A 442 10.22 -16.79 -108.21
N ILE A 443 10.71 -16.98 -106.97
CA ILE A 443 10.15 -17.99 -106.04
C ILE A 443 9.39 -17.34 -104.88
N ILE A 444 10.07 -16.47 -104.11
CA ILE A 444 9.51 -15.91 -102.87
C ILE A 444 8.35 -14.94 -103.15
N LYS A 445 8.52 -14.00 -104.09
CA LYS A 445 7.49 -12.98 -104.37
C LYS A 445 6.14 -13.55 -104.86
N PRO A 446 6.07 -14.50 -105.81
CA PRO A 446 4.80 -15.08 -106.23
C PRO A 446 4.13 -15.92 -105.13
N ALA A 447 4.91 -16.59 -104.28
CA ALA A 447 4.37 -17.39 -103.18
C ALA A 447 3.69 -16.53 -102.10
N LEU A 448 4.29 -15.38 -101.74
CA LEU A 448 3.68 -14.42 -100.82
C LEU A 448 2.34 -13.86 -101.33
N GLN A 449 2.20 -13.63 -102.64
CA GLN A 449 0.97 -13.08 -103.22
C GLN A 449 -0.23 -14.03 -103.04
N ARG A 450 -0.05 -15.35 -103.24
CA ARG A 450 -1.13 -16.33 -103.06
C ARG A 450 -1.65 -16.36 -101.62
N ILE A 451 -0.75 -16.22 -100.64
CA ILE A 451 -1.10 -16.20 -99.22
C ILE A 451 -1.96 -14.96 -98.89
N ILE A 452 -1.64 -13.80 -99.48
CA ILE A 452 -2.43 -12.57 -99.32
C ILE A 452 -3.86 -12.78 -99.83
N ASP A 453 -4.01 -13.35 -101.02
CA ASP A 453 -5.32 -13.54 -101.67
C ASP A 453 -6.22 -14.53 -100.90
N HIS A 454 -5.61 -15.57 -100.29
CA HIS A 454 -6.30 -16.51 -99.41
C HIS A 454 -6.86 -15.82 -98.15
N TYR A 455 -6.03 -15.06 -97.42
CA TYR A 455 -6.46 -14.38 -96.20
C TYR A 455 -7.48 -13.26 -96.46
N ALA A 456 -7.37 -12.56 -97.59
CA ALA A 456 -8.36 -11.56 -98.01
C ALA A 456 -9.76 -12.15 -98.24
N SER A 457 -9.84 -13.42 -98.66
CA SER A 457 -11.12 -14.11 -98.85
C SER A 457 -11.73 -14.56 -97.51
N ARG A 458 -10.93 -15.16 -96.63
CA ARG A 458 -11.38 -15.63 -95.30
C ARG A 458 -11.78 -14.49 -94.37
N ALA A 459 -11.17 -13.30 -94.50
CA ALA A 459 -11.57 -12.11 -93.77
C ALA A 459 -13.00 -11.64 -94.14
N ARG A 460 -13.47 -11.95 -95.36
CA ARG A 460 -14.81 -11.59 -95.84
C ARG A 460 -15.87 -12.49 -95.22
N GLU A 461 -15.64 -13.80 -95.21
CA GLU A 461 -16.49 -14.83 -94.57
C GLU A 461 -16.70 -14.53 -93.06
N LEU A 462 -15.61 -14.24 -92.33
CA LEU A 462 -15.69 -13.89 -90.90
C LEU A 462 -16.43 -12.58 -90.62
N GLY A 463 -16.50 -11.67 -91.62
CA GLY A 463 -17.29 -10.44 -91.52
C GLY A 463 -18.80 -10.73 -91.52
N GLU A 464 -19.25 -11.66 -92.36
CA GLU A 464 -20.65 -12.10 -92.44
C GLU A 464 -21.08 -12.86 -91.17
N GLU A 465 -20.21 -13.72 -90.63
CA GLU A 465 -20.46 -14.43 -89.36
C GLU A 465 -20.60 -13.46 -88.18
N ASN A 466 -19.76 -12.41 -88.12
CA ASN A 466 -19.82 -11.39 -87.07
C ASN A 466 -21.10 -10.56 -87.13
N LEU A 467 -21.63 -10.29 -88.34
CA LEU A 467 -22.92 -9.62 -88.51
C LEU A 467 -24.07 -10.46 -87.93
N SER A 468 -24.10 -11.77 -88.21
CA SER A 468 -25.11 -12.68 -87.64
C SER A 468 -25.01 -12.80 -86.10
N LEU A 469 -23.81 -12.65 -85.52
CA LEU A 469 -23.64 -12.62 -84.07
C LEU A 469 -24.13 -11.30 -83.46
N ALA A 470 -24.01 -10.18 -84.16
CA ALA A 470 -24.56 -8.90 -83.72
C ALA A 470 -26.11 -8.92 -83.68
N GLU A 471 -26.77 -9.50 -84.68
CA GLU A 471 -28.23 -9.69 -84.69
C GLU A 471 -28.72 -10.52 -83.49
N LYS A 472 -27.99 -11.60 -83.15
CA LYS A 472 -28.29 -12.45 -81.98
C LYS A 472 -28.08 -11.72 -80.65
N ARG A 473 -27.09 -10.82 -80.56
CA ARG A 473 -26.88 -9.95 -79.39
C ARG A 473 -28.07 -9.03 -79.20
N ASP A 474 -28.59 -8.44 -80.27
CA ASP A 474 -29.66 -7.44 -80.19
C ASP A 474 -31.00 -8.10 -79.80
N ALA A 475 -31.30 -9.28 -80.33
CA ALA A 475 -32.42 -10.10 -79.86
C ALA A 475 -32.29 -10.50 -78.37
N ALA A 476 -31.09 -10.78 -77.88
CA ALA A 476 -30.86 -11.05 -76.46
C ALA A 476 -31.02 -9.80 -75.57
N ALA A 477 -30.70 -8.61 -76.09
CA ALA A 477 -30.89 -7.35 -75.38
C ALA A 477 -32.38 -6.99 -75.23
N GLU A 478 -33.21 -7.31 -76.22
CA GLU A 478 -34.67 -7.14 -76.17
C GLU A 478 -35.29 -8.02 -75.06
N VAL A 479 -34.91 -9.29 -74.97
CA VAL A 479 -35.33 -10.19 -73.87
C VAL A 479 -34.89 -9.67 -72.49
N VAL A 480 -33.71 -9.04 -72.38
CA VAL A 480 -33.27 -8.41 -71.12
C VAL A 480 -34.13 -7.19 -70.78
N ALA A 481 -34.58 -6.43 -71.77
CA ALA A 481 -35.50 -5.31 -71.54
C ALA A 481 -36.87 -5.80 -71.03
N GLU A 482 -37.46 -6.83 -71.64
CA GLU A 482 -38.72 -7.44 -71.16
C GLU A 482 -38.61 -7.90 -69.70
N ARG A 483 -37.52 -8.62 -69.35
CA ARG A 483 -37.27 -9.06 -67.96
C ARG A 483 -37.04 -7.90 -67.00
N SER A 484 -36.51 -6.77 -67.45
CA SER A 484 -36.37 -5.58 -66.62
C SER A 484 -37.74 -4.94 -66.31
N GLU A 485 -38.66 -4.93 -67.27
CA GLU A 485 -40.03 -4.45 -67.08
C GLU A 485 -40.82 -5.36 -66.11
N GLU A 486 -40.70 -6.69 -66.25
CA GLU A 486 -41.23 -7.66 -65.28
C GLU A 486 -40.73 -7.37 -63.84
N CYS A 487 -39.44 -7.10 -63.66
CA CYS A 487 -38.89 -6.71 -62.35
C CYS A 487 -39.52 -5.42 -61.82
N THR A 488 -39.67 -4.36 -62.62
CA THR A 488 -40.30 -3.12 -62.16
C THR A 488 -41.76 -3.30 -61.76
N ASN A 489 -42.49 -4.21 -62.43
CA ASN A 489 -43.85 -4.57 -62.05
C ASN A 489 -43.89 -5.38 -60.74
N ALA A 490 -42.92 -6.26 -60.49
CA ALA A 490 -42.79 -6.96 -59.21
C ALA A 490 -42.43 -5.99 -58.06
N GLU A 491 -41.56 -5.01 -58.28
CA GLU A 491 -41.26 -3.96 -57.31
C GLU A 491 -42.49 -3.11 -56.96
N ALA A 492 -43.35 -2.81 -57.94
CA ALA A 492 -44.63 -2.15 -57.69
C ALA A 492 -45.57 -2.99 -56.81
N GLN A 493 -45.65 -4.31 -57.04
CA GLN A 493 -46.44 -5.22 -56.19
C GLN A 493 -45.91 -5.29 -54.76
N VAL A 494 -44.59 -5.28 -54.55
CA VAL A 494 -43.99 -5.21 -53.20
C VAL A 494 -44.43 -3.92 -52.49
N LYS A 495 -44.41 -2.78 -53.18
CA LYS A 495 -44.82 -1.49 -52.63
C LYS A 495 -46.32 -1.45 -52.24
N ASP A 496 -47.18 -2.09 -53.02
CA ASP A 496 -48.61 -2.22 -52.67
C ASP A 496 -48.82 -3.13 -51.45
N LEU A 497 -48.04 -4.21 -51.32
CA LEU A 497 -48.05 -5.07 -50.13
C LEU A 497 -47.52 -4.34 -48.88
N GLU A 498 -46.51 -3.49 -49.01
CA GLU A 498 -46.04 -2.62 -47.92
C GLU A 498 -47.11 -1.61 -47.47
N ALA A 499 -47.91 -1.09 -48.41
CA ALA A 499 -49.03 -0.21 -48.09
C ALA A 499 -50.15 -0.96 -47.34
N GLN A 500 -50.47 -2.20 -47.75
CA GLN A 500 -51.41 -3.06 -47.03
C GLN A 500 -50.91 -3.40 -45.62
N TYR A 501 -49.62 -3.73 -45.47
CA TYR A 501 -48.99 -3.97 -44.17
C TYR A 501 -49.08 -2.73 -43.26
N ARG A 502 -48.87 -1.53 -43.81
CA ARG A 502 -49.02 -0.27 -43.06
C ARG A 502 -50.46 -0.07 -42.59
N SER A 503 -51.46 -0.29 -43.45
CA SER A 503 -52.87 -0.22 -43.09
C SER A 503 -53.21 -1.20 -41.95
N GLY A 504 -52.76 -2.46 -42.04
CA GLY A 504 -52.97 -3.45 -40.97
C GLY A 504 -52.25 -3.12 -39.66
N LYS A 505 -51.10 -2.42 -39.73
CA LYS A 505 -50.42 -1.88 -38.54
C LYS A 505 -51.23 -0.75 -37.90
N GLU A 506 -51.80 0.16 -38.69
CA GLU A 506 -52.65 1.26 -38.20
C GLU A 506 -53.94 0.71 -37.56
N GLU A 507 -54.56 -0.33 -38.14
CA GLU A 507 -55.67 -1.07 -37.52
C GLU A 507 -55.28 -1.71 -36.18
N LEU A 508 -54.08 -2.31 -36.10
CA LEU A 508 -53.58 -2.90 -34.85
C LEU A 508 -53.31 -1.84 -33.78
N GLU A 509 -52.73 -0.69 -34.14
CA GLU A 509 -52.51 0.45 -33.24
C GLU A 509 -53.83 1.05 -32.74
N ALA A 510 -54.86 1.12 -33.60
CA ALA A 510 -56.22 1.48 -33.19
C ALA A 510 -56.84 0.43 -32.23
N GLY A 511 -56.59 -0.86 -32.46
CA GLY A 511 -57.00 -1.93 -31.55
C GLY A 511 -56.32 -1.84 -30.17
N VAL A 512 -55.03 -1.48 -30.13
CA VAL A 512 -54.31 -1.21 -28.87
C VAL A 512 -54.89 0.02 -28.15
N ALA A 513 -55.23 1.09 -28.88
CA ALA A 513 -55.90 2.26 -28.29
C ALA A 513 -57.28 1.91 -27.70
N ALA A 514 -58.06 1.06 -28.37
CA ALA A 514 -59.33 0.56 -27.84
C ALA A 514 -59.13 -0.30 -26.57
N ALA A 515 -58.09 -1.14 -26.53
CA ALA A 515 -57.74 -1.89 -25.32
C ALA A 515 -57.29 -0.99 -24.16
N LEU A 516 -56.61 0.13 -24.44
CA LEU A 516 -56.28 1.14 -23.43
C LEU A 516 -57.55 1.84 -22.89
N SER A 517 -58.54 2.13 -23.74
CA SER A 517 -59.85 2.63 -23.29
C SER A 517 -60.54 1.64 -22.34
N GLN A 518 -60.48 0.33 -22.62
CA GLN A 518 -61.01 -0.69 -21.71
C GLN A 518 -60.27 -0.74 -20.36
N VAL A 519 -58.97 -0.40 -20.34
CA VAL A 519 -58.22 -0.24 -19.08
C VAL A 519 -58.66 1.01 -18.31
N GLU A 520 -59.04 2.09 -18.98
CA GLU A 520 -59.64 3.27 -18.35
C GLU A 520 -61.05 2.97 -17.78
N ASP A 521 -61.87 2.21 -18.50
CA ASP A 521 -63.17 1.72 -18.01
C ASP A 521 -63.01 0.85 -16.74
N LEU A 522 -62.04 -0.08 -16.75
CA LEU A 522 -61.68 -0.89 -15.57
C LEU A 522 -61.14 -0.02 -14.41
N ALA A 523 -60.42 1.07 -14.71
CA ALA A 523 -59.98 2.02 -13.69
C ALA A 523 -61.16 2.82 -13.10
N ALA A 524 -62.18 3.13 -13.90
CA ALA A 524 -63.44 3.68 -13.43
C ALA A 524 -64.21 2.67 -12.54
N GLU A 525 -64.24 1.39 -12.91
CA GLU A 525 -64.79 0.33 -12.07
C GLU A 525 -64.07 0.24 -10.71
N VAL A 526 -62.74 0.28 -10.69
CA VAL A 526 -61.94 0.39 -9.44
C VAL A 526 -62.28 1.65 -8.63
N SER A 527 -62.62 2.75 -9.29
CA SER A 527 -63.13 3.96 -8.61
C SER A 527 -64.50 3.71 -7.96
N THR A 528 -65.42 3.02 -8.64
CA THR A 528 -66.72 2.64 -8.03
C THR A 528 -66.55 1.71 -6.84
N LEU A 529 -65.61 0.76 -6.89
CA LEU A 529 -65.26 -0.11 -5.75
C LEU A 529 -64.67 0.67 -4.57
N ARG A 530 -63.89 1.73 -4.83
CA ARG A 530 -63.46 2.67 -3.77
C ARG A 530 -64.64 3.47 -3.20
N GLY A 531 -65.61 3.84 -4.04
CA GLY A 531 -66.88 4.42 -3.59
C GLY A 531 -67.68 3.47 -2.68
N ALA A 532 -67.76 2.18 -3.02
CA ALA A 532 -68.38 1.16 -2.19
C ALA A 532 -67.62 0.96 -0.86
N ALA A 533 -66.28 1.01 -0.87
CA ALA A 533 -65.48 0.98 0.35
C ALA A 533 -65.74 2.23 1.23
N ALA A 534 -65.90 3.41 0.64
CA ALA A 534 -66.29 4.63 1.36
C ALA A 534 -67.72 4.55 1.92
N ALA A 535 -68.66 3.92 1.21
CA ALA A 535 -69.99 3.63 1.73
C ALA A 535 -69.94 2.68 2.95
N GLY A 536 -69.03 1.69 2.94
CA GLY A 536 -68.75 0.84 4.11
C GLY A 536 -68.18 1.61 5.31
N VAL A 537 -67.45 2.71 5.09
CA VAL A 537 -67.04 3.63 6.17
C VAL A 537 -68.27 4.36 6.73
N VAL A 538 -69.17 4.87 5.88
CA VAL A 538 -70.43 5.51 6.33
C VAL A 538 -71.30 4.52 7.12
N GLU A 539 -71.44 3.27 6.70
CA GLU A 539 -72.15 2.22 7.46
C GLU A 539 -71.51 1.98 8.85
N SER A 540 -70.17 2.11 8.95
CA SER A 540 -69.45 2.02 10.23
C SER A 540 -69.66 3.25 11.13
N GLU A 541 -69.84 4.44 10.55
CA GLU A 541 -70.21 5.66 11.27
C GLU A 541 -71.68 5.61 11.74
N GLU A 542 -72.58 4.98 10.99
CA GLU A 542 -73.96 4.76 11.44
C GLU A 542 -74.03 3.75 12.60
N ARG A 543 -73.19 2.69 12.58
CA ARG A 543 -73.00 1.82 13.77
C ARG A 543 -72.42 2.58 14.97
N LEU A 544 -71.53 3.55 14.75
CA LEU A 544 -71.03 4.41 15.82
C LEU A 544 -72.17 5.26 16.42
N ARG A 545 -73.06 5.81 15.60
CA ARG A 545 -74.24 6.55 16.07
C ARG A 545 -75.23 5.67 16.82
N SER A 546 -75.45 4.42 16.42
CA SER A 546 -76.33 3.52 17.18
C SER A 546 -75.76 3.23 18.57
N LEU A 547 -74.45 2.96 18.66
CA LEU A 547 -73.75 2.77 19.94
C LEU A 547 -73.75 4.03 20.82
N GLN A 548 -73.80 5.23 20.23
CA GLN A 548 -74.00 6.49 20.98
C GLN A 548 -75.43 6.59 21.54
N ALA A 549 -76.45 6.20 20.76
CA ALA A 549 -77.83 6.16 21.24
C ALA A 549 -78.02 5.13 22.38
N ASP A 550 -77.41 3.94 22.27
CA ASP A 550 -77.40 2.94 23.35
C ASP A 550 -76.77 3.51 24.64
N LEU A 551 -75.73 4.34 24.51
CA LEU A 551 -75.06 5.01 25.63
C LEU A 551 -75.93 6.11 26.26
N GLU A 552 -76.68 6.88 25.45
CA GLU A 552 -77.68 7.83 25.94
C GLU A 552 -78.86 7.14 26.66
N GLU A 553 -79.29 5.96 26.17
CA GLU A 553 -80.29 5.14 26.85
C GLU A 553 -79.76 4.61 28.20
N LEU A 554 -78.50 4.16 28.25
CA LEU A 554 -77.83 3.78 29.49
C LEU A 554 -77.70 4.95 30.48
N GLN A 555 -77.41 6.15 29.98
CA GLN A 555 -77.38 7.38 30.80
C GLN A 555 -78.77 7.68 31.38
N ARG A 556 -79.84 7.59 30.57
CA ARG A 556 -81.22 7.71 31.08
C ARG A 556 -81.58 6.66 32.12
N ALA A 557 -81.11 5.42 31.96
CA ALA A 557 -81.31 4.37 32.96
C ALA A 557 -80.61 4.73 34.29
N CYS A 558 -79.37 5.21 34.24
CA CYS A 558 -78.65 5.75 35.41
C CYS A 558 -79.34 6.97 36.04
N GLU A 559 -79.86 7.90 35.24
CA GLU A 559 -80.63 9.05 35.75
C GLU A 559 -81.92 8.61 36.44
N LEU A 560 -82.63 7.62 35.88
CA LEU A 560 -83.82 7.04 36.48
C LEU A 560 -83.51 6.32 37.79
N GLU A 561 -82.43 5.54 37.84
CA GLU A 561 -81.95 4.87 39.05
C GLU A 561 -81.56 5.91 40.12
N ASN A 562 -80.84 6.96 39.74
CA ASN A 562 -80.51 8.06 40.65
C ASN A 562 -81.77 8.80 41.15
N ALA A 563 -82.77 9.02 40.29
CA ALA A 563 -84.06 9.56 40.68
C ALA A 563 -84.86 8.63 41.60
N THR A 564 -84.72 7.30 41.46
CA THR A 564 -85.28 6.33 42.42
C THR A 564 -84.57 6.41 43.77
N LEU A 565 -83.23 6.46 43.80
CA LEU A 565 -82.45 6.63 45.03
C LEU A 565 -82.76 7.95 45.73
N HIS A 566 -82.92 9.05 44.99
CA HIS A 566 -83.37 10.33 45.54
C HIS A 566 -84.78 10.27 46.14
N ARG A 567 -85.70 9.49 45.55
CA ARG A 567 -87.05 9.26 46.09
C ARG A 567 -87.02 8.44 47.37
N ASP A 568 -86.20 7.38 47.39
CA ASP A 568 -86.06 6.50 48.55
C ASP A 568 -85.36 7.23 49.71
N LEU A 569 -84.39 8.10 49.40
CA LEU A 569 -83.79 9.02 50.37
C LEU A 569 -84.80 10.04 50.89
N ALA A 570 -85.68 10.58 50.04
CA ALA A 570 -86.77 11.47 50.48
C ALA A 570 -87.76 10.74 51.39
N ALA A 571 -88.13 9.50 51.08
CA ALA A 571 -88.98 8.66 51.94
C ALA A 571 -88.30 8.34 53.29
N ALA A 572 -86.99 8.09 53.28
CA ALA A 572 -86.21 7.91 54.51
C ALA A 572 -86.15 9.21 55.34
N LEU A 573 -85.97 10.37 54.71
CA LEU A 573 -86.03 11.68 55.37
C LEU A 573 -87.44 11.99 55.92
N GLU A 574 -88.49 11.61 55.21
CA GLU A 574 -89.87 11.72 55.68
C GLU A 574 -90.14 10.80 56.88
N ALA A 575 -89.61 9.56 56.87
CA ALA A 575 -89.67 8.67 58.03
C ALA A 575 -88.92 9.26 59.25
N VAL A 576 -87.75 9.87 59.03
CA VAL A 576 -86.98 10.58 60.09
C VAL A 576 -87.71 11.84 60.57
N LEU A 577 -88.35 12.61 59.69
CA LEU A 577 -89.17 13.77 60.04
C LEU A 577 -90.41 13.37 60.83
N ASN A 578 -91.08 12.30 60.44
CA ASN A 578 -92.21 11.73 61.18
C ASN A 578 -91.78 11.19 62.54
N HIS A 579 -90.61 10.56 62.64
CA HIS A 579 -90.03 10.17 63.94
C HIS A 579 -89.70 11.41 64.80
N LYS A 580 -89.07 12.45 64.24
CA LYS A 580 -88.82 13.73 64.92
C LYS A 580 -90.12 14.38 65.39
N MET A 581 -91.15 14.40 64.56
CA MET A 581 -92.49 14.91 64.91
C MET A 581 -93.12 14.10 66.03
N ALA A 582 -93.03 12.77 66.00
CA ALA A 582 -93.50 11.91 67.08
C ALA A 582 -92.73 12.15 68.40
N VAL A 583 -91.41 12.36 68.33
CA VAL A 583 -90.58 12.74 69.48
C VAL A 583 -90.92 14.14 70.00
N GLN A 584 -91.13 15.13 69.12
CA GLN A 584 -91.58 16.47 69.49
C GLN A 584 -93.00 16.46 70.09
N ALA A 585 -93.92 15.65 69.56
CA ALA A 585 -95.26 15.48 70.10
C ALA A 585 -95.23 14.78 71.47
N ARG A 586 -94.35 13.78 71.66
CA ARG A 586 -94.10 13.19 72.98
C ARG A 586 -93.49 14.19 73.96
N LEU A 587 -92.48 14.96 73.54
CA LEU A 587 -91.87 16.04 74.34
C LEU A 587 -92.88 17.14 74.71
N LYS A 588 -93.76 17.52 73.78
CA LYS A 588 -94.85 18.46 74.04
C LYS A 588 -95.88 17.85 74.99
N SER A 589 -96.22 16.57 74.83
CA SER A 589 -97.10 15.87 75.77
C SER A 589 -96.50 15.73 77.19
N THR A 590 -95.18 15.54 77.33
CA THR A 590 -94.52 15.63 78.65
C THR A 590 -94.45 17.06 79.16
N ALA A 591 -94.21 18.06 78.30
CA ALA A 591 -94.27 19.47 78.68
C ALA A 591 -95.68 19.89 79.15
N ASP A 592 -96.74 19.44 78.47
CA ASP A 592 -98.14 19.68 78.83
C ASP A 592 -98.59 18.86 80.06
N ARG A 593 -97.88 17.76 80.39
CA ARG A 593 -98.01 17.05 81.68
C ARG A 593 -97.31 17.79 82.81
N VAL A 594 -96.10 18.30 82.58
CA VAL A 594 -95.36 19.12 83.55
C VAL A 594 -96.08 20.45 83.79
N GLY A 595 -96.63 21.07 82.73
CA GLY A 595 -97.47 22.26 82.80
C GLY A 595 -98.75 22.03 83.59
N ARG A 596 -99.44 20.89 83.39
CA ARG A 596 -100.60 20.53 84.23
C ARG A 596 -100.23 20.26 85.69
N VAL A 597 -99.11 19.59 85.96
CA VAL A 597 -98.59 19.43 87.33
C VAL A 597 -98.24 20.78 87.96
N LEU A 598 -97.76 21.76 87.19
CA LEU A 598 -97.51 23.12 87.66
C LEU A 598 -98.80 23.94 87.85
N GLU A 599 -99.82 23.78 87.01
CA GLU A 599 -101.15 24.39 87.23
C GLU A 599 -101.89 23.79 88.44
N ASP A 600 -101.76 22.48 88.68
CA ASP A 600 -102.34 21.82 89.86
C ASP A 600 -101.64 22.26 91.15
N VAL A 601 -100.33 22.53 91.11
CA VAL A 601 -99.58 23.18 92.21
C VAL A 601 -100.00 24.65 92.39
N ALA A 602 -100.35 25.36 91.32
CA ALA A 602 -100.81 26.76 91.38
C ALA A 602 -102.29 26.93 91.81
N LYS A 603 -103.09 25.85 91.84
CA LYS A 603 -104.51 25.86 92.22
C LYS A 603 -104.80 25.32 93.64
N ALA A 604 -103.77 24.94 94.38
CA ALA A 604 -103.90 24.61 95.81
C ALA A 604 -103.91 25.91 96.66
N PRO A 605 -104.99 26.20 97.42
CA PRO A 605 -105.12 27.49 98.11
C PRO A 605 -104.29 27.52 99.40
N MET A 606 -103.53 28.60 99.60
CA MET A 606 -102.98 28.94 100.92
C MET A 606 -103.30 30.41 101.26
N PRO A 607 -104.31 30.65 102.11
CA PRO A 607 -104.64 31.98 102.59
C PRO A 607 -103.90 32.35 103.88
N LEU A 608 -103.49 33.62 103.93
CA LEU A 608 -103.23 34.48 105.10
C LEU A 608 -101.99 34.22 105.99
N PRO A 609 -101.20 35.29 106.25
CA PRO A 609 -100.27 35.35 107.37
C PRO A 609 -100.97 35.78 108.68
N ALA A 610 -100.31 35.46 109.79
CA ALA A 610 -100.23 36.30 110.98
C ALA A 610 -98.75 36.63 111.22
#